data_AF-V4ABA2-F1
#
_entry.id   AF-V4ABA2-F1
#
_cell.length_a   1.000
_cell.length_b   1.000
_cell.length_c   1.000
_cell.angle_alpha   90.00
_cell.angle_beta   90.00
_cell.angle_gamma   90.00
#
_symmetry.space_group_name_H-M   'P 1'
#
loop_
_entity.id
_entity.type
_entity.pdbx_description
1 polymer ?
#
loop_
_entity_poly.entity_id
_entity_poly.type
_entity_poly.pdbx_seq_one_letter_code
_entity_poly.pdbx_strand_id
1 'polypeptide(L)'
;MTETFKKDFDIAFGKNGEKLASMSIKDFVNHHVKLNGEFDKHKKGRGKLVPPLSLHEYCQWLADFNPNRDSRDLEIPGQYDGLSKPLPEYHVKVAGFDERVLVMSSLRRPKRITIRGNDEKDYHYLVKGGEDLRQDARIEQLFVIMNKVFDKDPVCRHRKLHLKTYQVIPMTP
;
A
#
# COMPACT_ATOMS: atom_id res chain seq x y z
N MET A 1 -4.64 8.43 14.90
CA MET A 1 -3.72 7.40 15.45
C MET A 1 -2.42 8.03 15.97
N THR A 2 -1.87 9.02 15.26
CA THR A 2 -0.65 9.76 15.64
C THR A 2 -0.75 10.41 17.01
N GLU A 3 -1.88 11.03 17.37
CA GLU A 3 -1.98 11.77 18.64
C GLU A 3 -2.06 10.90 19.90
N THR A 4 -2.61 9.69 19.79
CA THR A 4 -2.88 8.83 20.95
C THR A 4 -1.60 8.38 21.65
N PHE A 5 -0.56 8.04 20.88
CA PHE A 5 0.72 7.54 21.41
C PHE A 5 1.84 8.56 21.35
N LYS A 6 1.60 9.73 20.73
CA LYS A 6 2.60 10.80 20.61
C LYS A 6 3.12 11.24 21.97
N LYS A 7 2.23 11.39 22.96
CA LYS A 7 2.64 11.80 24.31
C LYS A 7 3.60 10.79 24.95
N ASP A 8 3.27 9.50 24.89
CA ASP A 8 4.11 8.44 25.47
C ASP A 8 5.44 8.31 24.72
N PHE A 9 5.42 8.49 23.40
CA PHE A 9 6.62 8.51 22.57
C PHE A 9 7.52 9.70 22.87
N ASP A 10 6.96 10.91 22.96
CA ASP A 10 7.67 12.15 23.29
C ASP A 10 8.28 12.07 24.70
N ILE A 11 7.59 11.43 25.65
CA ILE A 11 8.12 11.19 27.00
C ILE A 11 9.34 10.27 26.95
N ALA A 12 9.24 9.16 26.20
CA ALA A 12 10.30 8.15 26.11
C ALA A 12 11.52 8.64 25.34
N PHE A 13 11.34 9.21 24.16
CA PHE A 13 12.42 9.52 23.22
C PHE A 13 12.72 11.01 23.04
N GLY A 14 11.87 11.88 23.59
CA GLY A 14 11.92 13.32 23.33
C GLY A 14 11.05 13.72 22.12
N LYS A 15 10.66 14.99 22.04
CA LYS A 15 9.73 15.51 21.02
C LYS A 15 10.23 15.29 19.59
N ASN A 16 11.55 15.26 19.38
CA ASN A 16 12.21 15.04 18.10
C ASN A 16 13.27 13.93 18.20
N GLY A 17 13.18 13.06 19.21
CA GLY A 17 14.20 12.04 19.44
C GLY A 17 15.46 12.56 20.12
N GLU A 18 15.44 13.77 20.73
CA GLU A 18 16.62 14.38 21.36
C GLU A 18 17.24 13.51 22.46
N LYS A 19 16.46 12.63 23.09
CA LYS A 19 16.97 11.71 24.11
C LYS A 19 17.66 10.48 23.52
N LEU A 20 17.39 10.12 22.26
CA LEU A 20 17.93 8.90 21.62
C LEU A 20 19.46 8.94 21.55
N ALA A 21 20.04 10.09 21.23
CA ALA A 21 21.49 10.23 21.06
C ALA A 21 22.27 9.98 22.37
N SER A 22 21.67 10.28 23.52
CA SER A 22 22.27 10.09 24.84
C SER A 22 21.78 8.83 25.58
N MET A 23 20.86 8.07 24.98
CA MET A 23 20.19 6.95 25.64
C MET A 23 21.05 5.69 25.66
N SER A 24 21.07 4.98 26.78
CA SER A 24 21.70 3.66 26.83
C SER A 24 20.85 2.62 26.08
N ILE A 25 21.50 1.59 25.51
CA ILE A 25 20.78 0.50 24.82
C ILE A 25 19.76 -0.17 25.75
N LYS A 26 20.08 -0.30 27.04
CA LYS A 26 19.16 -0.89 28.03
C LYS A 26 17.91 -0.05 28.21
N ASP A 27 18.05 1.27 28.31
CA ASP A 27 16.92 2.19 28.44
C ASP A 27 16.05 2.18 27.18
N PHE A 28 16.68 2.15 26.00
CA PHE A 28 15.98 2.03 24.73
C PHE A 28 15.11 0.77 24.66
N VAL A 29 15.68 -0.40 25.01
CA VAL A 29 14.96 -1.68 25.01
C VAL A 29 13.81 -1.65 26.01
N ASN A 30 14.01 -1.09 27.21
CA ASN A 30 12.96 -0.96 28.22
C ASN A 30 11.80 -0.10 27.73
N HIS A 31 12.08 1.06 27.13
CA HIS A 31 11.06 1.92 26.54
C HIS A 31 10.34 1.24 25.37
N HIS A 32 11.08 0.54 24.50
CA HIS A 32 10.52 -0.21 23.38
C HIS A 32 9.54 -1.29 23.83
N VAL A 33 9.93 -2.14 24.78
CA VAL A 33 9.08 -3.23 25.31
C VAL A 33 7.82 -2.66 25.95
N LYS A 34 7.94 -1.58 26.74
CA LYS A 34 6.79 -0.92 27.36
C LYS A 34 5.80 -0.39 26.32
N LEU A 35 6.29 0.39 25.34
CA LEU A 35 5.45 0.98 24.30
C LEU A 35 4.78 -0.11 23.45
N ASN A 36 5.54 -1.12 22.99
CA ASN A 36 4.98 -2.23 22.21
C ASN A 36 3.94 -3.03 23.00
N GLY A 37 4.14 -3.21 24.30
CA GLY A 37 3.15 -3.82 25.18
C GLY A 37 1.82 -3.06 25.19
N GLU A 38 1.86 -1.73 25.30
CA GLU A 38 0.66 -0.90 25.23
C GLU A 38 0.01 -0.95 23.83
N PHE A 39 0.80 -0.88 22.76
CA PHE A 39 0.30 -1.04 21.38
C PHE A 39 -0.41 -2.38 21.19
N ASP A 40 0.15 -3.47 21.68
CA ASP A 40 -0.42 -4.80 21.51
C ASP A 40 -1.67 -5.03 22.37
N LYS A 41 -1.74 -4.45 23.58
CA LYS A 41 -2.98 -4.40 24.38
C LYS A 41 -4.08 -3.68 23.60
N HIS A 42 -3.75 -2.59 22.91
CA HIS A 42 -4.70 -1.86 22.07
C HIS A 42 -5.08 -2.59 20.78
N LYS A 43 -4.21 -3.46 20.24
CA LYS A 43 -4.53 -4.33 19.09
C LYS A 43 -5.41 -5.53 19.48
N LYS A 44 -5.22 -6.11 20.67
CA LYS A 44 -5.87 -7.36 21.12
C LYS A 44 -7.08 -7.15 22.03
N GLY A 45 -7.14 -6.04 22.76
CA GLY A 45 -8.27 -5.70 23.63
C GLY A 45 -9.40 -5.02 22.86
N ARG A 46 -10.62 -5.07 23.42
CA ARG A 46 -11.80 -4.27 23.04
C ARG A 46 -11.59 -2.74 23.18
N GLY A 47 -10.36 -2.25 23.01
CA GLY A 47 -10.02 -0.83 22.88
C GLY A 47 -10.24 -0.40 21.43
N LYS A 48 -11.08 0.62 21.25
CA LYS A 48 -11.50 1.23 19.98
C LYS A 48 -10.34 1.86 19.16
N LEU A 49 -9.29 1.13 18.79
CA LEU A 49 -8.47 1.52 17.64
C LEU A 49 -9.11 0.92 16.38
N VAL A 50 -10.32 1.40 16.09
CA VAL A 50 -10.96 1.17 14.81
C VAL A 50 -10.07 1.87 13.79
N PRO A 51 -9.53 1.15 12.79
CA PRO A 51 -8.78 1.82 11.74
C PRO A 51 -9.68 2.87 11.10
N PRO A 52 -9.16 4.07 10.81
CA PRO A 52 -9.91 5.06 10.05
C PRO A 52 -10.56 4.43 8.82
N LEU A 53 -11.81 4.78 8.57
CA LEU A 53 -12.49 4.38 7.34
C LEU A 53 -12.36 5.45 6.25
N SER A 54 -11.99 6.68 6.64
CA SER A 54 -11.75 7.78 5.71
C SER A 54 -10.28 7.82 5.27
N LEU A 55 -10.07 8.03 3.98
CA LEU A 55 -8.78 8.25 3.34
C LEU A 55 -8.12 9.52 3.88
N HIS A 56 -8.91 10.55 4.19
CA HIS A 56 -8.41 11.83 4.68
C HIS A 56 -7.63 11.67 6.00
N GLU A 57 -8.07 10.77 6.88
CA GLU A 57 -7.39 10.46 8.14
C GLU A 57 -6.05 9.72 7.94
N TYR A 58 -5.85 9.10 6.78
CA TYR A 58 -4.58 8.46 6.41
C TYR A 58 -3.66 9.38 5.62
N CYS A 59 -4.21 10.09 4.62
CA CYS A 59 -3.47 10.96 3.73
C CYS A 59 -4.39 12.04 3.17
N GLN A 60 -4.27 13.26 3.71
CA GLN A 60 -5.04 14.41 3.27
C GLN A 60 -4.78 14.74 1.79
N TRP A 61 -3.52 14.67 1.36
CA TRP A 61 -3.15 14.96 -0.02
C TRP A 61 -3.86 14.06 -1.04
N LEU A 62 -4.01 12.76 -0.75
CA LEU A 62 -4.76 11.85 -1.65
C LEU A 62 -6.27 12.12 -1.60
N ALA A 63 -6.81 12.41 -0.42
CA ALA A 63 -8.24 12.69 -0.27
C ALA A 63 -8.65 13.99 -0.98
N ASP A 64 -7.79 15.00 -0.96
CA ASP A 64 -8.04 16.32 -1.54
C ASP A 64 -7.48 16.45 -2.97
N PHE A 65 -6.93 15.36 -3.54
CA PHE A 65 -6.31 15.36 -4.86
C PHE A 65 -7.30 15.81 -5.93
N ASN A 66 -6.89 16.80 -6.73
CA ASN A 66 -7.70 17.30 -7.83
C ASN A 66 -6.81 17.65 -9.02
N PRO A 67 -6.92 16.92 -10.16
CA PRO A 67 -6.03 17.11 -11.30
C PRO A 67 -6.08 18.55 -11.86
N ASN A 68 -7.24 19.21 -11.81
CA ASN A 68 -7.41 20.58 -12.30
C ASN A 68 -6.76 21.63 -11.39
N ARG A 69 -6.68 21.38 -10.07
CA ARG A 69 -6.06 22.31 -9.12
C ARG A 69 -4.55 22.11 -9.05
N ASP A 70 -4.14 20.84 -9.08
CA ASP A 70 -2.74 20.47 -8.91
C ASP A 70 -1.91 20.61 -10.19
N SER A 71 -2.55 20.79 -11.36
CA SER A 71 -1.89 20.79 -12.69
C SER A 71 -0.94 19.60 -12.88
N ARG A 72 -1.29 18.47 -12.27
CA ARG A 72 -0.52 17.23 -12.27
C ARG A 72 -1.35 16.14 -12.89
N ASP A 73 -0.96 15.76 -14.09
CA ASP A 73 -1.45 14.54 -14.73
C ASP A 73 -0.73 13.34 -14.11
N LEU A 74 -1.44 12.61 -13.26
CA LEU A 74 -0.97 11.35 -12.70
C LEU A 74 -1.60 10.20 -13.46
N GLU A 75 -0.81 9.24 -13.92
CA GLU A 75 -1.32 8.01 -14.53
C GLU A 75 -1.68 6.97 -13.47
N ILE A 76 -2.68 6.14 -13.77
CA ILE A 76 -2.98 4.96 -12.98
C ILE A 76 -1.75 4.01 -13.02
N PRO A 77 -1.19 3.58 -11.86
CA PRO A 77 0.00 2.74 -11.84
C PRO A 77 -0.22 1.37 -12.49
N GLY A 78 0.80 0.86 -13.19
CA GLY A 78 0.80 -0.50 -13.75
C GLY A 78 0.38 -0.62 -15.23
N GLN A 79 0.25 0.49 -15.94
CA GLN A 79 -0.13 0.50 -17.36
C GLN A 79 1.01 0.15 -18.33
N TYR A 80 2.27 0.27 -17.89
CA TYR A 80 3.43 -0.10 -18.69
C TYR A 80 3.72 -1.60 -18.54
N ASP A 81 3.35 -2.39 -19.56
CA ASP A 81 3.54 -3.84 -19.57
C ASP A 81 4.93 -4.29 -20.08
N GLY A 82 5.64 -3.40 -20.77
CA GLY A 82 6.94 -3.70 -21.40
C GLY A 82 6.85 -4.70 -22.56
N LEU A 83 5.66 -5.02 -23.05
CA LEU A 83 5.44 -5.98 -24.15
C LEU A 83 5.32 -5.28 -25.50
N SER A 84 4.85 -4.03 -25.51
CA SER A 84 4.67 -3.22 -26.70
C SER A 84 5.08 -1.77 -26.44
N LYS A 85 5.17 -0.97 -27.52
CA LYS A 85 5.42 0.46 -27.38
C LYS A 85 4.24 1.09 -26.62
N PRO A 86 4.48 1.76 -25.48
CA PRO A 86 3.40 2.38 -24.73
C PRO A 86 2.78 3.52 -25.53
N LEU A 87 1.50 3.79 -25.27
CA LEU A 87 0.76 4.91 -25.84
C LEU A 87 0.25 5.81 -24.70
N PRO A 88 1.11 6.69 -24.13
CA PRO A 88 0.78 7.48 -22.94
C PRO A 88 -0.46 8.38 -23.11
N GLU A 89 -0.75 8.81 -24.34
CA GLU A 89 -1.94 9.59 -24.66
C GLU A 89 -3.27 8.86 -24.40
N TYR A 90 -3.26 7.53 -24.40
CA TYR A 90 -4.42 6.68 -24.07
C TYR A 90 -4.33 6.08 -22.66
N HIS A 91 -3.28 6.39 -21.90
CA HIS A 91 -3.18 5.91 -20.54
C HIS A 91 -4.24 6.57 -19.66
N VAL A 92 -4.84 5.75 -18.79
CA VAL A 92 -5.83 6.21 -17.83
C VAL A 92 -5.15 7.08 -16.80
N LYS A 93 -5.68 8.27 -16.60
CA LYS A 93 -5.21 9.25 -15.62
C LYS A 93 -6.07 9.17 -14.36
N VAL A 94 -5.46 9.49 -13.22
CA VAL A 94 -6.14 9.61 -11.94
C VAL A 94 -7.03 10.84 -11.98
N ALA A 95 -8.35 10.65 -11.86
CA ALA A 95 -9.32 11.71 -11.70
C ALA A 95 -9.56 12.07 -10.22
N GLY A 96 -9.34 11.11 -9.31
CA GLY A 96 -9.55 11.28 -7.87
C GLY A 96 -9.38 9.97 -7.10
N PHE A 97 -9.66 10.01 -5.80
CA PHE A 97 -9.66 8.84 -4.92
C PHE A 97 -11.00 8.74 -4.18
N ASP A 98 -11.45 7.51 -3.91
CA ASP A 98 -12.63 7.32 -3.04
C ASP A 98 -12.24 7.61 -1.58
N GLU A 99 -13.13 8.28 -0.85
CA GLU A 99 -12.90 8.59 0.56
C GLU A 99 -12.81 7.32 1.42
N ARG A 100 -13.40 6.19 1.00
CA ARG A 100 -13.45 4.99 1.84
C ARG A 100 -12.19 4.14 1.67
N VAL A 101 -11.61 3.76 2.81
CA VAL A 101 -10.51 2.81 2.91
C VAL A 101 -11.00 1.55 3.61
N LEU A 102 -10.73 0.39 2.99
CA LEU A 102 -11.02 -0.91 3.60
C LEU A 102 -9.73 -1.51 4.14
N VAL A 103 -9.65 -1.73 5.45
CA VAL A 103 -8.53 -2.43 6.07
C VAL A 103 -8.77 -3.94 6.06
N MET A 104 -7.87 -4.69 5.43
CA MET A 104 -7.98 -6.14 5.30
C MET A 104 -7.63 -6.84 6.61
N SER A 105 -8.30 -7.96 6.90
CA SER A 105 -8.05 -8.83 8.04
C SER A 105 -6.84 -9.74 7.81
N SER A 106 -5.63 -9.18 7.88
CA SER A 106 -4.36 -9.91 7.79
C SER A 106 -3.37 -9.36 8.82
N LEU A 107 -2.30 -10.11 9.13
CA LEU A 107 -1.27 -9.75 10.11
C LEU A 107 -0.71 -8.34 9.88
N ARG A 108 -0.43 -8.00 8.62
CA ARG A 108 0.12 -6.70 8.20
C ARG A 108 -0.96 -5.62 7.99
N ARG A 109 -2.25 -5.99 8.05
CA ARG A 109 -3.40 -5.10 7.86
C ARG A 109 -3.25 -4.17 6.63
N PRO A 110 -3.09 -4.74 5.41
CA PRO A 110 -2.99 -3.95 4.20
C PRO A 110 -4.31 -3.21 3.92
N LYS A 111 -4.23 -2.09 3.19
CA LYS A 111 -5.36 -1.17 2.99
C LYS A 111 -5.78 -1.21 1.53
N ARG A 112 -7.04 -1.54 1.28
CA ARG A 112 -7.63 -1.41 -0.05
C ARG A 112 -8.12 0.01 -0.24
N ILE A 113 -7.55 0.69 -1.23
CA ILE A 113 -7.96 2.02 -1.69
C ILE A 113 -8.62 1.89 -3.06
N THR A 114 -9.42 2.89 -3.43
CA THR A 114 -10.03 2.97 -4.76
C THR A 114 -9.58 4.25 -5.43
N ILE A 115 -8.97 4.11 -6.61
CA ILE A 115 -8.55 5.21 -7.46
C ILE A 115 -9.56 5.35 -8.59
N ARG A 116 -10.06 6.55 -8.83
CA ARG A 116 -11.02 6.84 -9.90
C ARG A 116 -10.25 7.28 -11.14
N GLY A 117 -10.46 6.59 -12.26
CA GLY A 117 -9.88 6.94 -13.55
C GLY A 117 -10.66 8.05 -14.25
N ASN A 118 -10.00 8.76 -15.17
CA ASN A 118 -10.66 9.67 -16.11
C ASN A 118 -11.49 8.94 -17.17
N ASP A 119 -11.45 7.61 -17.20
CA ASP A 119 -12.27 6.72 -18.04
C ASP A 119 -13.56 6.27 -17.33
N GLU A 120 -13.94 6.96 -16.25
CA GLU A 120 -15.13 6.69 -15.43
C GLU A 120 -15.13 5.32 -14.72
N LYS A 121 -13.95 4.68 -14.57
CA LYS A 121 -13.82 3.41 -13.85
C LYS A 121 -13.14 3.55 -12.50
N ASP A 122 -13.53 2.65 -11.60
CA ASP A 122 -12.92 2.49 -10.29
C ASP A 122 -11.84 1.40 -10.31
N TYR A 123 -10.64 1.74 -9.87
CA TYR A 123 -9.49 0.84 -9.78
C TYR A 123 -9.15 0.56 -8.32
N HIS A 124 -9.29 -0.70 -7.90
CA HIS A 124 -8.97 -1.11 -6.54
C HIS A 124 -7.50 -1.52 -6.41
N TYR A 125 -6.79 -0.91 -5.47
CA TYR A 125 -5.41 -1.23 -5.14
C TYR A 125 -5.28 -1.70 -3.70
N LEU A 126 -4.39 -2.67 -3.47
CA LEU A 126 -4.05 -3.12 -2.14
C LEU A 126 -2.69 -2.54 -1.73
N VAL A 127 -2.71 -1.55 -0.83
CA VAL A 127 -1.50 -0.92 -0.29
C VAL A 127 -0.94 -1.79 0.84
N LYS A 128 0.24 -2.36 0.58
CA LYS A 128 1.07 -3.07 1.56
C LYS A 128 2.22 -2.14 1.97
N GLY A 129 2.27 -1.75 3.25
CA GLY A 129 3.25 -0.81 3.77
C GLY A 129 4.31 -1.51 4.62
N GLY A 130 5.57 -1.10 4.47
CA GLY A 130 6.70 -1.67 5.21
C GLY A 130 7.08 -3.08 4.75
N GLU A 131 6.79 -3.41 3.49
CA GLU A 131 7.12 -4.68 2.84
C GLU A 131 7.80 -4.39 1.51
N ASP A 132 8.88 -5.12 1.21
CA ASP A 132 9.55 -5.06 -0.09
C ASP A 132 8.86 -6.02 -1.05
N LEU A 133 8.08 -5.47 -1.99
CA LEU A 133 7.28 -6.23 -2.96
C LEU A 133 8.05 -6.61 -4.24
N ARG A 134 9.37 -6.38 -4.30
CA ARG A 134 10.15 -6.66 -5.51
C ARG A 134 10.16 -8.15 -5.84
N GLN A 135 10.24 -9.02 -4.83
CA GLN A 135 10.22 -10.46 -5.03
C GLN A 135 8.87 -10.92 -5.57
N ASP A 136 7.76 -10.49 -4.97
CA ASP A 136 6.40 -10.75 -5.44
C ASP A 136 6.21 -10.30 -6.89
N ALA A 137 6.69 -9.09 -7.24
CA ALA A 137 6.62 -8.59 -8.61
C ALA A 137 7.39 -9.46 -9.62
N ARG A 138 8.55 -10.02 -9.23
CA ARG A 138 9.29 -10.96 -10.10
C ARG A 138 8.57 -12.30 -10.27
N ILE A 139 7.90 -12.77 -9.23
CA ILE A 139 7.11 -14.02 -9.29
C ILE A 139 5.91 -13.82 -10.22
N GLU A 140 5.19 -12.70 -10.13
CA GLU A 140 4.07 -12.40 -11.04
C GLU A 140 4.55 -12.27 -12.50
N GLN A 141 5.72 -11.66 -12.74
CA GLN A 141 6.34 -11.64 -14.08
C GLN A 141 6.61 -13.06 -14.61
N LEU A 142 7.11 -13.96 -13.75
CA LEU A 142 7.33 -15.36 -14.12
C LEU A 142 6.02 -16.05 -14.50
N PHE A 143 4.94 -15.84 -13.73
CA PHE A 143 3.63 -16.41 -14.04
C PHE A 143 3.05 -15.89 -15.36
N VAL A 144 3.26 -14.60 -15.68
CA VAL A 144 2.91 -14.06 -17.00
C VAL A 144 3.68 -14.77 -18.12
N ILE A 145 4.97 -15.07 -17.92
CA ILE A 145 5.77 -15.82 -18.90
C ILE A 145 5.27 -17.26 -19.02
N MET A 146 4.93 -17.91 -17.91
CA MET A 146 4.36 -19.27 -17.92
C MET A 146 3.06 -19.35 -18.72
N ASN A 147 2.17 -18.37 -18.57
CA ASN A 147 0.95 -18.30 -19.38
C ASN A 147 1.25 -18.22 -20.88
N LYS A 148 2.28 -17.47 -21.29
CA LYS A 148 2.71 -17.44 -22.70
C LYS A 148 3.24 -18.78 -23.19
N VAL A 149 3.81 -19.61 -22.31
CA VAL A 149 4.24 -20.98 -22.65
C VAL A 149 3.01 -21.88 -22.81
N PHE A 150 2.03 -21.79 -21.92
CA PHE A 150 0.78 -22.55 -22.02
C PHE A 150 -0.01 -22.22 -23.29
N ASP A 151 -0.06 -20.95 -23.68
CA ASP A 151 -0.75 -20.53 -24.90
C ASP A 151 -0.08 -21.03 -26.19
N LYS A 152 1.23 -21.30 -26.15
CA LYS A 152 1.99 -21.85 -27.28
C LYS A 152 1.80 -23.36 -27.46
N ASP A 153 1.50 -24.09 -26.39
CA ASP A 153 1.23 -25.53 -26.46
C ASP A 153 -0.25 -25.78 -26.84
N PRO A 154 -0.54 -26.43 -27.99
CA PRO A 154 -1.90 -26.72 -28.42
C PRO A 154 -2.72 -27.51 -27.40
N VAL A 155 -2.09 -28.43 -26.64
CA VAL A 155 -2.79 -29.27 -25.65
C VAL A 155 -3.21 -28.44 -24.45
N CYS A 156 -2.29 -27.61 -23.93
CA CYS A 156 -2.56 -26.68 -22.83
C CYS A 156 -3.64 -25.65 -23.24
N ARG A 157 -3.51 -25.06 -24.43
CA ARG A 157 -4.47 -24.08 -24.95
C ARG A 157 -5.85 -24.67 -25.17
N HIS A 158 -5.96 -25.89 -25.72
CA HIS A 158 -7.24 -26.57 -25.89
C HIS A 158 -7.95 -26.80 -24.55
N ARG A 159 -7.17 -27.08 -23.50
CA ARG A 159 -7.66 -27.22 -22.12
C ARG A 159 -7.82 -25.89 -21.38
N LYS A 160 -7.49 -24.76 -22.01
CA LYS A 160 -7.52 -23.41 -21.44
C LYS A 160 -6.72 -23.29 -20.13
N LEU A 161 -5.55 -23.92 -20.07
CA LEU A 161 -4.67 -23.82 -18.90
C LEU A 161 -4.10 -22.40 -18.81
N HIS A 162 -4.42 -21.70 -17.73
CA HIS A 162 -4.00 -20.33 -17.50
C HIS A 162 -3.90 -20.04 -15.99
N LEU A 163 -2.77 -19.50 -15.55
CA LEU A 163 -2.59 -19.00 -14.19
C LEU A 163 -3.26 -17.63 -14.07
N LYS A 164 -4.04 -17.45 -13.02
CA LYS A 164 -4.59 -16.13 -12.69
C LYS A 164 -3.48 -15.26 -12.09
N THR A 165 -3.02 -14.28 -12.85
CA THR A 165 -2.01 -13.30 -12.41
C THR A 165 -2.64 -12.00 -11.93
N TYR A 166 -1.87 -11.22 -11.20
CA TYR A 166 -2.23 -9.85 -10.81
C TYR A 166 -1.00 -8.95 -10.85
N GLN A 167 -1.22 -7.64 -10.91
CA GLN A 167 -0.12 -6.69 -10.96
C GLN A 167 0.40 -6.37 -9.56
N VAL A 168 1.72 -6.34 -9.43
CA VAL A 168 2.44 -5.87 -8.24
C VAL A 168 3.38 -4.76 -8.68
N ILE A 169 3.18 -3.56 -8.13
CA ILE A 169 3.92 -2.35 -8.51
C ILE A 169 4.67 -1.85 -7.27
N PRO A 170 5.97 -2.16 -7.12
CA PRO A 170 6.77 -1.67 -6.01
C PRO A 170 7.04 -0.17 -6.20
N MET A 171 6.57 0.66 -5.28
CA MET A 171 6.74 2.12 -5.36
C MET A 171 8.05 2.58 -4.70
N THR A 172 8.43 1.93 -3.59
CA THR A 172 9.65 2.18 -2.83
C THR A 172 10.19 0.87 -2.25
N PRO A 173 11.48 0.80 -1.85
CA PRO A 173 12.03 -0.34 -1.12
C PRO A 173 11.31 -0.61 0.20
#